data_AF-K9FKU6-F1
#
_entry.id   AF-K9FKU6-F1
#
_cell.length_a   1.000
_cell.length_b   1.000
_cell.length_c   1.000
_cell.angle_alpha   90.00
_cell.angle_beta   90.00
_cell.angle_gamma   90.00
#
_symmetry.space_group_name_H-M   'P 1'
#
loop_
_entity.id
_entity.type
_entity.pdbx_description
1 polymer ?
#
loop_
_entity_poly.entity_id
_entity_poly.type
_entity_poly.pdbx_seq_one_letter_code
_entity_poly.pdbx_strand_id
1 'polypeptide(L)'
;MLRKYTYNGGPLYRAEYLRRCFPFIFKGHKATFTHGDLQRKNIILREKSHQDQECSRLVIIDWEKSGWYPGYWEYCLAVCALRWDDDWSLWIDRILSPFVSEASWFQSLRLELWS
;
A
#
# COMPACT_ATOMS: atom_id res chain seq x y z
N MET A 1 -0.03 -5.96 13.88
CA MET A 1 1.40 -5.72 13.57
C MET A 1 2.31 -6.00 14.77
N LEU A 2 2.24 -5.23 15.87
CA LEU A 2 3.16 -5.41 17.02
C LEU A 2 3.04 -6.76 17.75
N ARG A 3 1.82 -7.30 17.89
CA ARG A 3 1.63 -8.65 18.46
C ARG A 3 2.32 -9.74 17.62
N LYS A 4 2.25 -9.62 16.29
CA LYS A 4 2.94 -10.53 15.36
C LYS A 4 4.46 -10.35 15.49
N TYR A 5 4.93 -9.11 15.64
CA TYR A 5 6.34 -8.80 15.79
C TYR A 5 6.96 -9.49 17.02
N THR A 6 6.29 -9.37 18.18
CA THR A 6 6.72 -10.08 19.39
C THR A 6 6.57 -11.59 19.28
N TYR A 7 5.51 -12.07 18.62
CA TYR A 7 5.31 -13.50 18.36
C TYR A 7 6.44 -14.11 17.52
N ASN A 8 6.94 -13.37 16.52
CA ASN A 8 8.08 -13.75 15.69
C ASN A 8 9.45 -13.63 16.41
N GLY A 9 9.48 -13.39 17.73
CA GLY A 9 10.72 -13.26 18.49
C GLY A 9 11.38 -11.88 18.42
N GLY A 10 10.66 -10.85 17.95
CA GLY A 10 11.17 -9.47 17.92
C GLY A 10 11.47 -8.92 19.33
N PRO A 11 12.55 -8.12 19.52
CA PRO A 11 12.92 -7.56 20.81
C PRO A 11 11.80 -6.77 21.50
N LEU A 12 11.51 -7.11 22.77
CA LEU A 12 10.42 -6.50 23.55
C LEU A 12 10.56 -4.99 23.70
N TYR A 13 11.77 -4.47 23.98
CA TYR A 13 11.98 -3.03 24.13
C TYR A 13 11.72 -2.25 22.83
N ARG A 14 12.03 -2.85 21.68
CA ARG A 14 11.69 -2.25 20.38
C ARG A 14 10.20 -2.30 20.12
N ALA A 15 9.54 -3.42 20.43
CA ALA A 15 8.08 -3.52 20.32
C ALA A 15 7.38 -2.44 21.16
N GLU A 16 7.87 -2.19 22.38
CA GLU A 16 7.35 -1.16 23.27
C GLU A 16 7.62 0.26 22.75
N TYR A 17 8.81 0.51 22.20
CA TYR A 17 9.10 1.77 21.52
C TYR A 17 8.13 2.02 20.36
N LEU A 18 7.95 1.04 19.46
CA LEU A 18 7.03 1.14 18.34
C LEU A 18 5.57 1.35 18.80
N ARG A 19 5.15 0.67 19.88
CA ARG A 19 3.83 0.84 20.50
C ARG A 19 3.58 2.29 20.91
N ARG A 20 4.61 2.99 21.38
CA ARG A 20 4.53 4.41 21.76
C ARG A 20 4.56 5.33 20.55
N CYS A 21 5.31 5.01 19.49
CA CYS A 21 5.42 5.85 18.30
C CYS A 21 4.22 5.76 17.36
N PHE A 22 3.67 4.56 17.16
CA PHE A 22 2.64 4.32 16.13
C PHE A 22 1.38 5.19 16.25
N PRO A 23 0.85 5.49 17.46
CA PRO A 23 -0.27 6.42 17.60
C PRO A 23 0.02 7.85 17.14
N PHE A 24 1.29 8.25 17.01
CA PHE A 24 1.66 9.57 16.48
C PHE A 24 1.78 9.57 14.95
N ILE A 25 2.11 8.40 14.37
CA ILE A 25 2.32 8.24 12.93
C ILE A 25 1.00 7.85 12.24
N PHE A 26 0.34 6.80 12.70
CA PHE A 26 -0.85 6.23 12.07
C PHE A 26 -2.14 6.75 12.72
N LYS A 27 -2.37 8.07 12.63
CA LYS A 27 -3.53 8.73 13.28
C LYS A 27 -4.32 9.63 12.34
N GLY A 28 -5.63 9.74 12.60
CA GLY A 28 -6.48 10.69 11.89
C GLY A 28 -6.86 10.29 10.45
N HIS A 29 -6.59 9.05 10.05
CA HIS A 29 -6.93 8.57 8.71
C HIS A 29 -8.33 7.97 8.68
N LYS A 30 -9.18 8.49 7.79
CA LYS A 30 -10.50 7.91 7.51
C LYS A 30 -10.33 6.53 6.88
N ALA A 31 -11.29 5.66 7.09
CA ALA A 31 -11.37 4.41 6.36
C ALA A 31 -11.71 4.69 4.88
N THR A 32 -10.96 4.09 3.98
CA THR A 32 -11.15 4.15 2.52
C THR A 32 -11.25 2.75 1.98
N PHE A 33 -12.00 2.57 0.90
CA PHE A 33 -11.96 1.31 0.16
C PHE A 33 -10.63 1.25 -0.61
N THR A 34 -9.86 0.23 -0.30
CA THR A 34 -8.48 0.02 -0.72
C THR A 34 -8.43 -1.23 -1.56
N HIS A 35 -7.71 -1.17 -2.69
CA HIS A 35 -7.45 -2.29 -3.58
C HIS A 35 -6.55 -3.34 -2.89
N GLY A 36 -5.50 -2.90 -2.21
CA GLY A 36 -4.62 -3.75 -1.41
C GLY A 36 -3.49 -4.44 -2.20
N ASP A 37 -3.48 -4.31 -3.51
CA ASP A 37 -2.38 -4.74 -4.40
C ASP A 37 -2.29 -3.87 -5.67
N LEU A 38 -2.33 -2.54 -5.53
CA LEU A 38 -2.32 -1.61 -6.67
C LEU A 38 -0.93 -1.53 -7.33
N GLN A 39 -0.62 -2.55 -8.13
CA GLN A 39 0.58 -2.66 -8.96
C GLN A 39 0.22 -2.47 -10.44
N ARG A 40 1.18 -2.08 -11.28
CA ARG A 40 0.97 -1.90 -12.74
C ARG A 40 0.31 -3.10 -13.41
N LYS A 41 0.71 -4.32 -13.05
CA LYS A 41 0.17 -5.56 -13.60
C LYS A 41 -1.35 -5.74 -13.37
N ASN A 42 -1.89 -5.05 -12.36
CA ASN A 42 -3.30 -5.09 -11.98
C ASN A 42 -4.12 -3.95 -12.61
N ILE A 43 -3.49 -3.15 -13.48
CA ILE A 43 -4.11 -2.06 -14.24
C ILE A 43 -3.97 -2.39 -15.73
N ILE A 44 -5.11 -2.64 -16.38
CA ILE A 44 -5.15 -3.09 -17.77
C ILE A 44 -5.87 -2.05 -18.63
N LEU A 45 -5.35 -1.82 -19.83
CA LEU A 45 -6.05 -1.10 -20.87
C LEU A 45 -6.94 -2.08 -21.64
N ARG A 46 -8.25 -1.86 -21.57
CA ARG A 46 -9.21 -2.53 -22.44
C ARG A 46 -9.19 -1.82 -23.79
N GLU A 47 -8.68 -2.51 -24.81
CA GLU A 47 -8.70 -2.04 -26.18
C GLU A 47 -10.15 -1.87 -26.68
N LYS A 48 -10.32 -0.92 -27.62
CA LYS A 48 -11.61 -0.71 -28.26
C LYS A 48 -12.01 -1.93 -29.06
N SER A 49 -13.26 -2.36 -28.95
CA SER A 49 -13.86 -3.17 -30.00
C SER A 49 -14.25 -2.26 -31.17
N HIS A 50 -14.36 -2.81 -32.39
CA HIS A 50 -14.82 -2.06 -33.58
C HIS A 50 -16.22 -1.41 -33.40
N GLN A 51 -16.94 -1.73 -32.32
CA GLN A 51 -18.28 -1.24 -32.01
C GLN A 51 -18.27 -0.16 -30.90
N ASP A 52 -17.15 0.06 -30.23
CA ASP A 52 -17.03 1.08 -29.17
C ASP A 52 -16.55 2.42 -29.75
N GLN A 53 -17.41 3.44 -29.71
CA GLN A 53 -17.05 4.82 -30.11
C GLN A 53 -16.10 5.51 -29.11
N GLU A 54 -15.96 4.99 -27.88
CA GLU A 54 -15.14 5.62 -26.82
C GLU A 54 -13.66 5.20 -26.82
N CYS A 55 -12.79 6.04 -26.24
CA CYS A 55 -11.36 5.76 -25.98
C CYS A 55 -11.13 4.46 -25.19
N SER A 56 -9.91 3.90 -25.31
CA SER A 56 -9.46 2.75 -24.50
C SER A 56 -9.75 3.01 -23.02
N ARG A 57 -10.33 2.02 -22.34
CA ARG A 57 -10.76 2.15 -20.94
C ARG A 57 -9.74 1.49 -20.01
N LEU A 58 -9.38 2.17 -18.94
CA LEU A 58 -8.54 1.62 -17.88
C LEU A 58 -9.41 0.79 -16.93
N VAL A 59 -8.97 -0.43 -16.65
CA VAL A 59 -9.67 -1.39 -15.79
C VAL A 59 -8.70 -1.84 -14.69
N ILE A 60 -9.16 -1.80 -13.45
CA ILE A 60 -8.44 -2.34 -12.29
C ILE A 60 -8.97 -3.75 -12.01
N ILE A 61 -8.07 -4.72 -11.90
CA ILE A 61 -8.37 -6.13 -11.65
C ILE A 61 -7.68 -6.61 -10.37
N ASP A 62 -7.91 -7.87 -9.98
CA ASP A 62 -7.22 -8.52 -8.84
C ASP A 62 -7.59 -7.93 -7.47
N TRP A 63 -8.90 -7.80 -7.23
CA TRP A 63 -9.49 -7.23 -6.02
C TRP A 63 -9.48 -8.17 -4.79
N GLU A 64 -8.80 -9.32 -4.83
CA GLU A 64 -8.87 -10.35 -3.79
C GLU A 64 -8.36 -9.87 -2.40
N LYS A 65 -7.51 -8.84 -2.38
CA LYS A 65 -6.96 -8.22 -1.15
C LYS A 65 -7.69 -6.96 -0.74
N SER A 66 -8.77 -6.61 -1.44
CA SER A 66 -9.47 -5.35 -1.23
C SER A 66 -10.24 -5.32 0.09
N GLY A 67 -10.45 -4.12 0.62
CA GLY A 67 -11.18 -3.94 1.86
C GLY A 67 -11.16 -2.50 2.36
N TRP A 68 -11.83 -2.27 3.49
CA TRP A 68 -11.83 -0.98 4.16
C TRP A 68 -10.64 -0.86 5.10
N TYR A 69 -9.68 -0.02 4.73
CA TYR A 69 -8.45 0.22 5.49
C TYR A 69 -8.25 1.72 5.74
N PRO A 70 -7.37 2.12 6.67
CA PRO A 70 -7.01 3.53 6.82
C PRO A 70 -6.48 4.14 5.52
N GLY A 71 -6.75 5.41 5.25
CA GLY A 71 -6.38 6.09 3.99
C GLY A 71 -4.91 6.00 3.56
N TYR A 72 -3.97 5.78 4.50
CA TYR A 72 -2.55 5.58 4.17
C TYR A 72 -2.24 4.20 3.58
N TRP A 73 -3.15 3.23 3.71
CA TRP A 73 -2.84 1.82 3.52
C TRP A 73 -2.46 1.47 2.08
N GLU A 74 -3.21 1.98 1.09
CA GLU A 74 -2.90 1.76 -0.32
C GLU A 74 -1.52 2.30 -0.68
N TYR A 75 -1.22 3.54 -0.24
CA TYR A 75 0.07 4.17 -0.47
C TYR A 75 1.22 3.36 0.14
N CYS A 76 1.10 2.96 1.40
CA CYS A 76 2.12 2.14 2.06
C CYS A 76 2.37 0.81 1.35
N LEU A 77 1.30 0.12 0.93
CA LEU A 77 1.42 -1.15 0.20
C LEU A 77 2.07 -0.96 -1.17
N ALA A 78 1.69 0.08 -1.92
CA ALA A 78 2.26 0.41 -3.21
C ALA A 78 3.76 0.74 -3.11
N VAL A 79 4.16 1.57 -2.13
CA VAL A 79 5.58 1.89 -1.87
C VAL A 79 6.39 0.64 -1.53
N CYS A 80 5.83 -0.27 -0.70
CA CYS A 80 6.50 -1.52 -0.35
C CYS A 80 6.64 -2.50 -1.53
N ALA A 81 5.87 -2.31 -2.61
CA ALA A 81 5.89 -3.16 -3.80
C ALA A 81 6.77 -2.59 -4.93
N LEU A 82 7.38 -1.42 -4.75
CA LEU A 82 8.27 -0.82 -5.74
C LEU A 82 9.50 -1.69 -5.98
N ARG A 83 9.83 -1.89 -7.25
CA ARG A 83 10.96 -2.71 -7.71
C ARG A 83 12.13 -1.89 -8.26
N TRP A 84 11.92 -0.60 -8.50
CA TRP A 84 12.92 0.34 -9.01
C TRP A 84 13.53 -0.05 -10.37
N ASP A 85 12.81 -0.86 -11.14
CA ASP A 85 13.19 -1.34 -12.48
C ASP A 85 12.47 -0.58 -13.61
N ASP A 86 11.65 0.42 -13.26
CA ASP A 86 10.83 1.23 -14.17
C ASP A 86 10.46 2.61 -13.57
N ASP A 87 9.59 3.35 -14.27
CA ASP A 87 9.08 4.66 -13.86
C ASP A 87 7.83 4.60 -12.96
N TRP A 88 7.35 3.42 -12.55
CA TRP A 88 6.11 3.28 -11.76
C TRP A 88 6.14 4.08 -10.47
N SER A 89 7.31 4.14 -9.83
CA SER A 89 7.54 4.94 -8.62
C SER A 89 7.14 6.40 -8.79
N LEU A 90 7.32 6.99 -9.98
CA LEU A 90 6.98 8.38 -10.29
C LEU A 90 5.47 8.61 -10.44
N TRP A 91 4.70 7.53 -10.63
CA TRP A 91 3.25 7.57 -10.77
C TRP A 91 2.53 7.45 -9.44
N ILE A 92 3.11 6.75 -8.44
CA ILE A 92 2.46 6.50 -7.15
C ILE A 92 1.98 7.78 -6.47
N ASP A 93 2.84 8.80 -6.36
CA ASP A 93 2.49 10.09 -5.74
C ASP A 93 1.48 10.92 -6.57
N ARG A 94 1.26 10.55 -7.84
CA ARG A 94 0.27 11.19 -8.71
C ARG A 94 -1.10 10.53 -8.61
N ILE A 95 -1.14 9.22 -8.42
CA ILE A 95 -2.39 8.43 -8.39
C ILE A 95 -2.94 8.25 -6.96
N LEU A 96 -2.09 8.35 -5.94
CA LEU A 96 -2.45 8.20 -4.53
C LEU A 96 -2.08 9.45 -3.74
N SER A 97 -2.82 9.71 -2.66
CA SER A 97 -2.40 10.72 -1.69
C SER A 97 -1.09 10.28 -1.01
N PRO A 98 -0.07 11.15 -0.93
CA PRO A 98 1.22 10.76 -0.36
C PRO A 98 1.15 10.66 1.17
N PHE A 99 1.60 9.52 1.71
CA PHE A 99 1.72 9.23 3.15
C PHE A 99 3.15 8.77 3.46
N VAL A 100 4.13 9.62 3.17
CA VAL A 100 5.56 9.27 3.18
C VAL A 100 6.05 8.82 4.57
N SER A 101 5.56 9.47 5.64
CA SER A 101 5.93 9.10 7.01
C SER A 101 5.40 7.72 7.35
N GLU A 102 4.12 7.48 7.10
CA GLU A 102 3.44 6.22 7.32
C GLU A 102 4.11 5.11 6.50
N ALA A 103 4.43 5.36 5.23
CA ALA A 103 5.10 4.41 4.35
C ALA A 103 6.50 4.03 4.86
N SER A 104 7.29 5.02 5.32
CA SER A 104 8.64 4.76 5.85
C SER A 104 8.59 3.85 7.08
N TRP A 105 7.73 4.16 8.04
CA TRP A 105 7.55 3.35 9.26
C TRP A 105 6.94 1.97 8.94
N PHE A 106 5.97 1.93 8.05
CA PHE A 106 5.29 0.70 7.64
C PHE A 106 6.24 -0.24 6.90
N GLN A 107 7.05 0.28 5.97
CA GLN A 107 8.00 -0.51 5.19
C GLN A 107 9.05 -1.17 6.09
N SER A 108 9.65 -0.43 7.03
CA SER A 108 10.61 -1.00 7.99
C SER A 108 9.99 -2.15 8.79
N LEU A 109 8.76 -1.97 9.29
CA LEU A 109 8.10 -3.03 10.07
C LEU A 109 7.64 -4.21 9.18
N ARG A 110 7.19 -3.95 7.96
CA ARG A 110 6.75 -5.00 7.03
C ARG A 110 7.91 -5.91 6.65
N LEU A 111 9.08 -5.34 6.36
CA LEU A 111 10.26 -6.14 6.01
C LEU A 111 10.62 -7.13 7.13
N GLU A 112 10.50 -6.74 8.39
CA GLU A 112 10.83 -7.63 9.52
C GLU A 112 9.76 -8.68 9.84
N LEU A 113 8.51 -8.42 9.48
CA LEU A 113 7.39 -9.30 9.80
C LEU A 113 7.13 -10.38 8.74
N TRP A 114 7.69 -10.19 7.55
CA TRP A 114 7.51 -11.05 6.38
C TRP A 114 8.85 -11.31 5.65
N SER A 115 9.99 -11.09 6.31
CA SER A 115 11.30 -11.68 5.95
C SER A 115 11.36 -13.15 6.32
#